data_AF-A0A317J3E7-F1
#
_entry.id   AF-A0A317J3E7-F1
#
_cell.length_a   1.000
_cell.length_b   1.000
_cell.length_c   1.000
_cell.angle_alpha   90.00
_cell.angle_beta   90.00
_cell.angle_gamma   90.00
#
_symmetry.space_group_name_H-M   'P 1'
#
loop_
_entity.id
_entity.type
_entity.pdbx_description
1 polymer ?
#
loop_
_entity_poly.entity_id
_entity_poly.type
_entity_poly.pdbx_seq_one_letter_code
_entity_poly.pdbx_strand_id
1 'polypeptide(L)'
;MVTPPKGDYASVPLNAEGRKVADEWDPGKDEAAREQCKAYGAPGLMRLPGRVHISWESETVLRVDTDAGTQTRTFHFGAPTGTVAALSWQGVSIADWETTPAGRAAFGAPDVGAPTGALKVTTTHLRPGYLRKNGVPYSENTILTEYYNATKEPNGDQWLIVTTIVNDPKYLNQSFITSTHFKKEPSAAKWNPTPCSSR
;
A
#
# COMPACT_ATOMS: atom_id res chain seq x y z
N MET A 1 -10.66 -14.40 1.28
CA MET A 1 -10.53 -13.87 -0.10
C MET A 1 -10.26 -15.04 -1.01
N VAL A 2 -10.94 -15.08 -2.15
CA VAL A 2 -10.63 -16.03 -3.21
C VAL A 2 -9.58 -15.35 -4.10
N THR A 3 -8.43 -15.98 -4.30
CA THR A 3 -7.43 -15.52 -5.27
C THR A 3 -8.09 -15.54 -6.65
N PRO A 4 -8.13 -14.42 -7.40
CA PRO A 4 -8.71 -14.42 -8.72
C PRO A 4 -8.03 -15.46 -9.62
N PRO A 5 -8.74 -16.10 -10.56
CA PRO A 5 -8.10 -16.98 -11.51
C PRO A 5 -6.99 -16.27 -12.30
N LYS A 6 -6.00 -17.04 -12.76
CA LYS A 6 -5.07 -16.56 -13.77
C LYS A 6 -5.84 -16.13 -15.02
N GLY A 7 -5.44 -15.03 -15.65
CA GLY A 7 -6.15 -14.42 -16.78
C GLY A 7 -7.25 -13.43 -16.36
N ASP A 8 -7.68 -13.41 -15.09
CA ASP A 8 -8.65 -12.43 -14.60
C ASP A 8 -7.97 -11.11 -14.19
N TYR A 9 -7.94 -10.19 -15.14
CA TYR A 9 -7.36 -8.86 -14.96
C TYR A 9 -8.41 -7.76 -15.01
N ALA A 10 -9.68 -8.10 -14.74
CA ALA A 10 -10.76 -7.13 -14.78
C ALA A 10 -10.44 -5.89 -13.93
N SER A 11 -10.66 -4.72 -14.52
CA SER A 11 -10.40 -3.40 -13.93
C SER A 11 -8.93 -3.11 -13.56
N VAL A 12 -7.97 -3.89 -14.06
CA VAL A 12 -6.55 -3.49 -14.05
C VAL A 12 -6.20 -2.90 -15.42
N PRO A 13 -5.64 -1.68 -15.50
CA PRO A 13 -5.28 -1.06 -16.77
C PRO A 13 -3.98 -1.63 -17.34
N LEU A 14 -3.86 -2.95 -17.48
CA LEU A 14 -2.68 -3.60 -18.08
C LEU A 14 -2.52 -3.20 -19.54
N ASN A 15 -1.28 -2.93 -19.94
CA ASN A 15 -0.89 -2.85 -21.34
C ASN A 15 -0.59 -4.26 -21.91
N ALA A 16 -0.16 -4.34 -23.17
CA ALA A 16 0.10 -5.62 -23.83
C ALA A 16 1.23 -6.43 -23.14
N GLU A 17 2.30 -5.76 -22.71
CA GLU A 17 3.43 -6.41 -22.04
C GLU A 17 3.04 -6.90 -20.64
N GLY A 18 2.32 -6.07 -19.86
CA GLY A 18 1.83 -6.45 -18.55
C GLY A 18 0.88 -7.65 -18.60
N ARG A 19 0.02 -7.71 -19.63
CA ARG A 19 -0.84 -8.87 -19.87
C ARG A 19 -0.04 -10.12 -20.20
N LYS A 20 0.94 -10.01 -21.12
CA LYS A 20 1.82 -11.13 -21.48
C LYS A 20 2.52 -11.71 -20.26
N VAL A 21 3.14 -10.87 -19.43
CA VAL A 21 3.83 -11.32 -18.20
C VAL A 21 2.85 -11.97 -17.22
N ALA A 22 1.65 -11.41 -17.05
CA ALA A 22 0.63 -11.99 -16.18
C ALA A 22 0.12 -13.35 -16.70
N ASP A 23 0.00 -13.52 -18.02
CA ASP A 23 -0.40 -14.78 -18.67
C ASP A 23 0.70 -15.85 -18.59
N GLU A 24 1.95 -15.46 -18.37
CA GLU A 24 3.09 -16.37 -18.15
C GLU A 24 3.31 -16.73 -16.67
N TRP A 25 2.62 -16.04 -15.75
CA TRP A 25 2.79 -16.24 -14.31
C TRP A 25 2.52 -17.69 -13.88
N ASP A 26 3.39 -18.21 -13.02
CA ASP A 26 3.32 -19.55 -12.45
C ASP A 26 3.71 -19.50 -10.97
N PRO A 27 2.77 -19.75 -10.03
CA PRO A 27 3.06 -19.71 -8.60
C PRO A 27 4.11 -20.75 -8.18
N GLY A 28 4.25 -21.87 -8.89
CA GLY A 28 5.24 -22.91 -8.60
C GLY A 28 6.68 -22.42 -8.87
N LYS A 29 6.87 -21.55 -9.88
CA LYS A 29 8.18 -20.93 -10.12
C LYS A 29 8.55 -19.96 -9.00
N ASP A 30 7.60 -19.15 -8.54
CA ASP A 30 7.83 -18.25 -7.41
C ASP A 30 8.14 -19.04 -6.13
N GLU A 31 7.44 -20.15 -5.88
CA GLU A 31 7.73 -21.05 -4.75
C GLU A 31 9.15 -21.64 -4.83
N ALA A 32 9.54 -22.16 -6.00
CA ALA A 32 10.88 -22.72 -6.24
C ALA A 32 11.99 -21.67 -6.07
N ALA A 33 11.72 -20.42 -6.47
CA ALA A 33 12.63 -19.29 -6.32
C ALA A 33 12.60 -18.64 -4.92
N ARG A 34 11.75 -19.13 -4.00
CA ARG A 34 11.51 -18.55 -2.67
C ARG A 34 11.03 -17.09 -2.72
N GLU A 35 10.16 -16.79 -3.69
CA GLU A 35 9.59 -15.48 -3.92
C GLU A 35 8.09 -15.40 -3.57
N GLN A 36 7.64 -16.16 -2.57
CA GLN A 36 6.23 -16.21 -2.17
C GLN A 36 5.66 -14.84 -1.75
N CYS A 37 6.53 -13.88 -1.40
CA CYS A 37 6.13 -12.53 -0.98
C CYS A 37 5.90 -11.54 -2.14
N LYS A 38 6.04 -11.92 -3.42
CA LYS A 38 5.84 -10.97 -4.55
C LYS A 38 4.49 -10.28 -4.56
N ALA A 39 3.43 -10.96 -4.12
CA ALA A 39 2.09 -10.38 -4.00
C ALA A 39 1.86 -9.58 -2.70
N TYR A 40 2.87 -9.53 -1.83
CA TYR A 40 2.86 -8.84 -0.54
C TYR A 40 3.76 -7.58 -0.56
N GLY A 41 4.24 -7.18 -1.74
CA GLY A 41 4.93 -5.89 -1.90
C GLY A 41 3.99 -4.71 -1.73
N ALA A 42 4.56 -3.55 -1.39
CA ALA A 42 3.82 -2.34 -1.01
C ALA A 42 2.66 -2.00 -1.97
N PRO A 43 2.80 -2.07 -3.32
CA PRO A 43 1.71 -1.72 -4.24
C PRO A 43 0.45 -2.61 -4.16
N GLY A 44 0.59 -3.86 -3.71
CA GLY A 44 -0.52 -4.81 -3.57
C GLY A 44 -0.92 -5.11 -2.12
N LEU A 45 -0.03 -4.83 -1.16
CA LEU A 45 -0.13 -5.28 0.22
C LEU A 45 -1.43 -4.86 0.90
N MET A 46 -1.81 -3.59 0.79
CA MET A 46 -3.00 -3.05 1.47
C MET A 46 -4.31 -3.62 0.94
N ARG A 47 -4.30 -4.28 -0.23
CA ARG A 47 -5.48 -4.97 -0.77
C ARG A 47 -5.64 -6.39 -0.22
N LEU A 48 -4.63 -6.93 0.45
CA LEU A 48 -4.74 -8.26 1.06
C LEU A 48 -5.62 -8.17 2.32
N PRO A 49 -6.58 -9.08 2.50
CA PRO A 49 -7.38 -9.12 3.70
C PRO A 49 -6.49 -9.49 4.88
N GLY A 50 -6.56 -8.66 5.91
CA GLY A 50 -5.79 -8.83 7.12
C GLY A 50 -6.01 -7.65 8.05
N ARG A 51 -5.14 -7.56 9.04
CA ARG A 51 -5.07 -6.46 10.00
C ARG A 51 -3.79 -5.68 9.77
N VAL A 52 -3.88 -4.42 10.13
CA VAL A 52 -2.73 -3.51 10.17
C VAL A 52 -2.51 -3.03 11.59
N HIS A 53 -1.26 -3.02 12.02
CA HIS A 53 -0.83 -2.25 13.19
C HIS A 53 -0.03 -1.05 12.71
N ILE A 54 -0.38 0.13 13.23
CA ILE A 54 0.28 1.38 12.88
C ILE A 54 0.78 2.01 14.18
N SER A 55 2.08 2.24 14.26
CA SER A 55 2.73 2.78 15.46
C SER A 55 3.91 3.65 15.09
N TRP A 56 4.20 4.65 15.91
CA TRP A 56 5.46 5.39 15.80
C TRP A 56 6.61 4.54 16.36
N GLU A 57 7.66 4.34 15.59
CA GLU A 57 8.94 3.78 16.06
C GLU A 57 9.84 4.89 16.64
N SER A 58 9.76 6.08 16.07
CA SER A 58 10.44 7.30 16.52
C SER A 58 9.61 8.53 16.16
N GLU A 59 10.10 9.74 16.42
CA GLU A 59 9.40 10.98 16.05
C GLU A 59 9.28 11.19 14.53
N THR A 60 10.10 10.52 13.73
CA THR A 60 10.17 10.69 12.26
C THR A 60 9.95 9.40 11.49
N VAL A 61 9.64 8.29 12.18
CA VAL A 61 9.41 6.98 11.55
C VAL A 61 8.10 6.38 12.05
N LEU A 62 7.14 6.24 11.15
CA LEU A 62 5.89 5.52 11.37
C LEU A 62 6.03 4.10 10.78
N ARG A 63 5.72 3.10 11.58
CA ARG A 63 5.75 1.69 11.21
C ARG A 63 4.34 1.18 10.94
N VAL A 64 4.19 0.43 9.85
CA VAL A 64 2.96 -0.28 9.49
C VAL A 64 3.27 -1.77 9.33
N ASP A 65 2.72 -2.59 10.22
CA ASP A 65 2.79 -4.04 10.13
C ASP A 65 1.49 -4.63 9.60
N THR A 66 1.61 -5.71 8.84
CA THR A 66 0.49 -6.51 8.34
C THR A 66 0.58 -7.92 8.89
N ASP A 67 -0.56 -8.49 9.31
CA ASP A 67 -0.59 -9.89 9.73
C ASP A 67 -0.55 -10.83 8.52
N ALA A 68 -1.19 -10.44 7.42
CA ALA A 68 -1.14 -11.11 6.13
C ALA A 68 0.25 -10.97 5.49
N GLY A 69 0.99 -12.08 5.48
CA GLY A 69 2.35 -12.13 4.94
C GLY A 69 3.42 -11.55 5.87
N THR A 70 3.06 -11.13 7.09
CA THR A 70 4.01 -10.59 8.10
C THR A 70 4.95 -9.52 7.52
N GLN A 71 4.40 -8.60 6.72
CA GLN A 71 5.20 -7.53 6.12
C GLN A 71 5.23 -6.29 7.02
N THR A 72 6.36 -5.60 6.99
CA THR A 72 6.58 -4.34 7.68
C THR A 72 6.92 -3.26 6.66
N ARG A 73 6.28 -2.11 6.79
CA ARG A 73 6.64 -0.88 6.07
C ARG A 73 7.03 0.20 7.06
N THR A 74 8.07 0.96 6.75
CA THR A 74 8.49 2.15 7.50
C THR A 74 8.29 3.38 6.64
N PHE A 75 7.57 4.36 7.18
CA PHE A 75 7.31 5.64 6.54
C PHE A 75 8.17 6.71 7.22
N HIS A 76 9.04 7.32 6.44
CA HIS A 76 9.98 8.32 6.94
C HIS A 76 9.44 9.72 6.68
N PHE A 77 9.43 10.56 7.70
CA PHE A 77 9.13 11.98 7.57
C PHE A 77 10.43 12.75 7.33
N GLY A 78 10.52 13.45 6.20
CA GLY A 78 11.74 14.12 5.75
C GLY A 78 12.66 13.22 4.91
N ALA A 79 13.86 13.73 4.60
CA ALA A 79 14.81 13.00 3.76
C ALA A 79 15.27 11.71 4.46
N PRO A 80 15.24 10.55 3.77
CA PRO A 80 15.66 9.30 4.35
C PRO A 80 17.14 9.39 4.71
N THR A 81 17.46 9.24 6.00
CA THR A 81 18.83 9.27 6.50
C THR A 81 19.48 7.90 6.29
N GLY A 82 20.44 7.79 5.37
CA GLY A 82 21.20 6.56 5.16
C GLY A 82 21.58 6.31 3.71
N THR A 83 22.29 5.22 3.46
CA THR A 83 22.54 4.71 2.10
C THR A 83 21.25 4.18 1.50
N VAL A 84 21.04 4.41 0.19
CA VAL A 84 19.90 3.85 -0.54
C VAL A 84 19.93 2.33 -0.38
N ALA A 85 18.95 1.79 0.34
CA ALA A 85 18.82 0.37 0.56
C ALA A 85 18.67 -0.36 -0.79
N ALA A 86 19.16 -1.60 -0.86
CA ALA A 86 18.88 -2.46 -2.02
C ALA A 86 17.37 -2.52 -2.28
N LEU A 87 16.98 -2.69 -3.55
CA LEU A 87 15.56 -2.81 -3.92
C LEU A 87 14.89 -3.86 -3.03
N SER A 88 13.74 -3.51 -2.46
CA SER A 88 12.93 -4.42 -1.66
C SER A 88 11.47 -4.39 -2.14
N TRP A 89 10.66 -5.40 -1.79
CA TRP A 89 9.23 -5.35 -2.13
C TRP A 89 8.46 -4.27 -1.35
N GLN A 90 9.02 -3.75 -0.25
CA GLN A 90 8.43 -2.66 0.53
C GLN A 90 8.92 -1.28 0.10
N GLY A 91 10.00 -1.24 -0.70
CA GLY A 91 10.59 -0.03 -1.24
C GLY A 91 11.10 0.93 -0.16
N VAL A 92 11.25 2.20 -0.55
CA VAL A 92 11.56 3.33 0.33
C VAL A 92 10.35 4.25 0.33
N SER A 93 9.77 4.50 1.50
CA SER A 93 8.52 5.26 1.66
C SER A 93 8.77 6.58 2.38
N ILE A 94 8.40 7.68 1.73
CA ILE A 94 8.44 9.04 2.29
C ILE A 94 7.02 9.49 2.60
N ALA A 95 6.82 9.96 3.83
CA ALA A 95 5.55 10.39 4.37
C ALA A 95 5.51 11.90 4.59
N ASP A 96 4.41 12.50 4.17
CA ASP A 96 4.11 13.91 4.36
C ASP A 96 2.64 14.06 4.76
N TRP A 97 2.38 14.95 5.72
CA TRP A 97 1.01 15.33 6.03
C TRP A 97 0.53 16.31 4.98
N GLU A 98 -0.46 15.92 4.17
CA GLU A 98 -1.16 16.88 3.33
C GLU A 98 -2.06 17.71 4.23
N THR A 99 -1.54 18.84 4.68
CA THR A 99 -2.41 19.88 5.20
C THR A 99 -3.22 20.41 4.03
N THR A 100 -4.53 20.23 4.06
CA THR A 100 -5.36 21.19 3.33
C THR A 100 -5.07 22.52 4.01
N PRO A 101 -4.55 23.55 3.32
CA PRO A 101 -4.61 24.88 3.89
C PRO A 101 -6.07 25.06 4.23
N ALA A 102 -6.39 25.30 5.51
CA ALA A 102 -7.73 25.74 5.88
C ALA A 102 -8.06 26.82 4.86
N GLY A 103 -9.02 26.55 3.97
CA GLY A 103 -9.35 27.48 2.90
C GLY A 103 -9.48 28.83 3.57
N ARG A 104 -8.71 29.83 3.13
CA ARG A 104 -8.64 31.17 3.73
C ARG A 104 -9.97 31.44 4.38
N ALA A 105 -10.02 31.56 5.70
CA ALA A 105 -11.25 31.85 6.42
C ALA A 105 -11.92 33.02 5.72
N ALA A 106 -12.91 32.73 4.88
CA ALA A 106 -13.77 33.74 4.35
C ALA A 106 -14.51 34.23 5.59
N PHE A 107 -14.29 35.49 5.95
CA PHE A 107 -14.99 36.18 7.04
C PHE A 107 -14.62 35.74 8.47
N GLY A 108 -13.32 35.68 8.80
CA GLY A 108 -12.86 35.86 10.19
C GLY A 108 -13.30 34.79 11.20
N ALA A 109 -13.59 33.57 10.75
CA ALA A 109 -13.84 32.46 11.66
C ALA A 109 -12.54 32.04 12.40
N PRO A 110 -12.61 31.74 13.71
CA PRO A 110 -11.46 31.27 14.47
C PRO A 110 -10.96 29.91 13.93
N ASP A 111 -9.65 29.71 14.03
CA ASP A 111 -8.93 28.51 13.60
C ASP A 111 -9.51 27.26 14.30
N VAL A 112 -10.32 26.48 13.58
CA VAL A 112 -10.97 25.28 14.09
C VAL A 112 -10.09 24.06 13.80
N GLY A 113 -9.15 23.81 14.71
CA GLY A 113 -8.63 22.47 14.99
C GLY A 113 -7.42 22.01 14.17
N ALA A 114 -6.80 20.94 14.68
CA ALA A 114 -5.62 20.30 14.12
C ALA A 114 -5.76 20.05 12.60
N PRO A 115 -4.65 20.12 11.82
CA PRO A 115 -4.70 19.92 10.38
C PRO A 115 -5.49 18.66 10.00
N THR A 116 -6.64 18.87 9.37
CA THR A 116 -7.43 17.80 8.77
C THR A 116 -6.79 17.47 7.42
N GLY A 117 -5.94 16.46 7.42
CA GLY A 117 -5.12 16.09 6.28
C GLY A 117 -4.97 14.59 6.15
N ALA A 118 -4.89 14.10 4.91
CA ALA A 118 -4.46 12.72 4.68
C ALA A 118 -2.95 12.62 4.91
N LEU A 119 -2.50 11.52 5.51
CA LEU A 119 -1.09 11.16 5.44
C LEU A 119 -0.81 10.65 4.02
N LYS A 120 -0.04 11.41 3.25
CA LYS A 120 0.44 11.00 1.94
C LYS A 120 1.73 10.22 2.11
N VAL A 121 1.84 9.09 1.42
CA VAL A 121 3.04 8.27 1.39
C VAL A 121 3.41 8.01 -0.05
N THR A 122 4.66 8.33 -0.44
CA THR A 122 5.21 7.97 -1.75
C THR A 122 6.28 6.91 -1.58
N THR A 123 6.11 5.77 -2.23
CA THR A 123 7.03 4.64 -2.19
C THR A 123 7.68 4.41 -3.55
N THR A 124 9.01 4.27 -3.56
CA THR A 124 9.84 3.98 -4.76
C THR A 124 10.87 2.89 -4.43
N HIS A 125 11.83 2.62 -5.33
CA HIS A 125 12.90 1.63 -5.12
C HIS A 125 12.35 0.22 -4.82
N LEU A 126 11.31 -0.15 -5.57
CA LEU A 126 10.60 -1.41 -5.42
C LEU A 126 11.29 -2.53 -6.20
N ARG A 127 11.30 -3.75 -5.67
CA ARG A 127 11.47 -4.96 -6.48
C ARG A 127 10.21 -5.22 -7.29
N PRO A 128 10.32 -5.77 -8.52
CA PRO A 128 9.17 -6.25 -9.26
C PRO A 128 8.35 -7.25 -8.45
N GLY A 129 7.04 -7.14 -8.51
CA GLY A 129 6.09 -7.96 -7.74
C GLY A 129 4.72 -7.97 -8.38
N TYR A 130 3.69 -8.24 -7.58
CA TYR A 130 2.33 -8.37 -8.08
C TYR A 130 1.34 -7.43 -7.38
N LEU A 131 0.45 -6.83 -8.17
CA LEU A 131 -0.70 -6.03 -7.71
C LEU A 131 -1.85 -6.92 -7.20
N ARG A 132 -1.86 -8.19 -7.61
CA ARG A 132 -2.85 -9.20 -7.23
C ARG A 132 -2.16 -10.56 -7.13
N LYS A 133 -2.68 -11.45 -6.28
CA LYS A 133 -2.18 -12.82 -6.10
C LYS A 133 -2.29 -13.74 -7.33
N ASN A 134 -2.80 -13.24 -8.45
CA ASN A 134 -2.91 -13.96 -9.72
C ASN A 134 -1.88 -13.53 -10.78
N GLY A 135 -0.76 -12.95 -10.33
CA GLY A 135 0.39 -12.64 -11.18
C GLY A 135 0.34 -11.30 -11.92
N VAL A 136 -0.66 -10.45 -11.67
CA VAL A 136 -0.74 -9.11 -12.28
C VAL A 136 0.49 -8.30 -11.88
N PRO A 137 1.41 -7.96 -12.80
CA PRO A 137 2.72 -7.47 -12.44
C PRO A 137 2.75 -5.96 -12.17
N TYR A 138 3.73 -5.56 -11.38
CA TYR A 138 4.29 -4.21 -11.37
C TYR A 138 5.82 -4.30 -11.46
N SER A 139 6.46 -3.28 -12.02
CA SER A 139 7.91 -3.26 -12.27
C SER A 139 8.69 -2.51 -11.20
N GLU A 140 10.01 -2.58 -11.29
CA GLU A 140 10.95 -1.79 -10.50
C GLU A 140 10.79 -0.27 -10.67
N ASN A 141 10.18 0.17 -11.78
CA ASN A 141 9.92 1.58 -12.07
C ASN A 141 8.57 2.06 -11.52
N THR A 142 7.88 1.24 -10.74
CA THR A 142 6.63 1.63 -10.09
C THR A 142 6.85 2.77 -9.11
N ILE A 143 6.01 3.80 -9.23
CA ILE A 143 5.81 4.83 -8.21
C ILE A 143 4.45 4.58 -7.55
N LEU A 144 4.50 4.26 -6.27
CA LEU A 144 3.33 4.06 -5.43
C LEU A 144 3.04 5.35 -4.66
N THR A 145 1.82 5.87 -4.76
CA THR A 145 1.34 6.95 -3.90
C THR A 145 0.13 6.46 -3.13
N GLU A 146 0.14 6.62 -1.83
CA GLU A 146 -0.96 6.24 -0.95
C GLU A 146 -1.41 7.42 -0.10
N TYR A 147 -2.71 7.47 0.17
CA TYR A 147 -3.33 8.44 1.04
C TYR A 147 -4.05 7.70 2.16
N TYR A 148 -3.61 7.92 3.39
CA TYR A 148 -4.18 7.34 4.60
C TYR A 148 -5.06 8.39 5.28
N ASN A 149 -6.37 8.15 5.28
CA ASN A 149 -7.35 9.05 5.87
C ASN A 149 -8.11 8.32 6.98
N ALA A 150 -8.07 8.86 8.19
CA ALA A 150 -8.81 8.32 9.33
C ALA A 150 -10.13 9.10 9.52
N THR A 151 -11.26 8.40 9.47
CA THR A 151 -12.58 8.99 9.71
C THR A 151 -13.21 8.41 10.97
N LYS A 152 -14.06 9.22 11.62
CA LYS A 152 -14.92 8.79 12.72
C LYS A 152 -16.37 9.00 12.32
N GLU A 153 -17.12 7.92 12.24
CA GLU A 153 -18.51 7.94 11.81
C GLU A 153 -19.46 8.28 12.96
N PRO A 154 -20.69 8.77 12.67
CA PRO A 154 -21.67 9.10 13.70
C PRO A 154 -22.03 7.93 14.64
N ASN A 155 -21.89 6.69 14.18
CA ASN A 155 -22.11 5.49 14.98
C ASN A 155 -20.96 5.17 15.96
N GLY A 156 -19.90 5.97 15.97
CA GLY A 156 -18.72 5.80 16.83
C GLY A 156 -17.62 4.93 16.22
N ASP A 157 -17.85 4.28 15.08
CA ASP A 157 -16.82 3.52 14.37
C ASP A 157 -15.71 4.44 13.87
N GLN A 158 -14.48 3.95 13.91
CA GLN A 158 -13.33 4.59 13.26
C GLN A 158 -12.87 3.74 12.09
N TRP A 159 -12.68 4.38 10.95
CA TRP A 159 -12.20 3.75 9.72
C TRP A 159 -10.91 4.39 9.28
N LEU A 160 -10.00 3.58 8.75
CA LEU A 160 -8.86 4.02 7.97
C LEU A 160 -9.13 3.69 6.50
N ILE A 161 -9.25 4.73 5.70
CA ILE A 161 -9.42 4.65 4.25
C ILE A 161 -8.04 4.84 3.62
N VAL A 162 -7.57 3.83 2.90
CA VAL A 162 -6.31 3.87 2.16
C VAL A 162 -6.62 3.95 0.68
N THR A 163 -6.36 5.10 0.07
CA THR A 163 -6.39 5.24 -1.39
C THR A 163 -5.00 4.94 -1.92
N THR A 164 -4.89 3.97 -2.81
CA THR A 164 -3.65 3.52 -3.42
C THR A 164 -3.64 3.85 -4.90
N ILE A 165 -2.60 4.56 -5.35
CA ILE A 165 -2.37 4.95 -6.75
C ILE A 165 -1.05 4.31 -7.18
N VAL A 166 -1.12 3.38 -8.13
CA VAL A 166 0.04 2.73 -8.72
C VAL A 166 0.30 3.30 -10.10
N ASN A 167 1.49 3.83 -10.30
CA ASN A 167 1.96 4.33 -11.59
C ASN A 167 3.11 3.45 -12.04
N ASP A 168 2.90 2.64 -13.07
CA ASP A 168 3.93 1.77 -13.62
C ASP A 168 3.99 1.94 -15.14
N PRO A 169 5.04 2.58 -15.68
CA PRO A 169 5.12 2.87 -17.11
C PRO A 169 5.41 1.62 -17.97
N LYS A 170 5.79 0.50 -17.36
CA LYS A 170 6.19 -0.72 -18.07
C LYS A 170 5.00 -1.62 -18.36
N TYR A 171 4.11 -1.80 -17.39
CA TYR A 171 3.02 -2.79 -17.45
C TYR A 171 1.61 -2.19 -17.45
N LEU A 172 1.44 -0.89 -17.14
CA LEU A 172 0.13 -0.24 -17.08
C LEU A 172 -0.01 0.84 -18.17
N ASN A 173 -1.22 0.98 -18.72
CA ASN A 173 -1.58 2.05 -19.68
C ASN A 173 -1.91 3.38 -19.00
N GLN A 174 -2.29 3.33 -17.72
CA GLN A 174 -2.66 4.47 -16.88
C GLN A 174 -2.50 4.09 -15.42
N SER A 175 -2.61 5.07 -14.51
CA SER A 175 -2.57 4.82 -13.07
C SER A 175 -3.65 3.82 -12.66
N PHE A 176 -3.28 2.83 -11.85
CA PHE A 176 -4.22 1.91 -11.22
C PHE A 176 -4.57 2.42 -9.84
N ILE A 177 -5.84 2.85 -9.67
CA ILE A 177 -6.33 3.50 -8.46
C ILE A 177 -7.31 2.57 -7.75
N THR A 178 -7.11 2.40 -6.44
CA THR A 178 -7.95 1.54 -5.61
C THR A 178 -8.15 2.16 -4.23
N SER A 179 -9.25 1.81 -3.55
CA SER A 179 -9.50 2.18 -2.15
C SER A 179 -9.70 0.92 -1.32
N THR A 180 -9.09 0.87 -0.14
CA THR A 180 -9.29 -0.20 0.85
C THR A 180 -9.61 0.40 2.22
N HIS A 181 -10.57 -0.18 2.93
CA HIS A 181 -11.05 0.33 4.21
C HIS A 181 -10.74 -0.65 5.33
N PHE A 182 -10.14 -0.16 6.42
CA PHE A 182 -9.89 -0.90 7.64
C PHE A 182 -10.73 -0.33 8.77
N LYS A 183 -11.45 -1.18 9.50
CA LYS A 183 -12.14 -0.77 10.73
C LYS A 183 -11.19 -0.87 11.91
N LYS A 184 -11.15 0.15 12.77
CA LYS A 184 -10.37 0.10 14.02
C LYS A 184 -10.98 -0.93 14.97
N GLU A 185 -10.16 -1.85 15.45
CA GLU A 185 -10.52 -2.80 16.49
C GLU A 185 -10.14 -2.26 17.89
N PRO A 186 -10.85 -2.66 18.96
CA PRO A 186 -10.57 -2.15 20.31
C PRO A 186 -9.23 -2.62 20.88
N SER A 187 -8.70 -3.74 20.39
CA SER A 187 -7.41 -4.30 20.81
C SER A 187 -6.82 -5.20 19.73
N ALA A 188 -5.57 -5.61 19.91
CA ALA A 188 -4.85 -6.53 19.03
C ALA A 188 -5.23 -8.02 19.23
N ALA A 189 -6.27 -8.33 20.00
CA ALA A 189 -6.61 -9.72 20.37
C ALA A 189 -6.91 -10.64 19.17
N LYS A 190 -7.24 -10.07 17.99
CA LYS A 190 -7.50 -10.82 16.76
C LYS A 190 -6.33 -10.83 15.78
N TRP A 191 -5.17 -10.30 16.16
CA TRP A 191 -3.95 -10.34 15.35
C TRP A 191 -3.60 -11.79 14.99
N ASN A 192 -3.45 -12.10 13.69
CA ASN A 192 -3.26 -13.46 13.22
C ASN A 192 -2.17 -13.54 12.12
N PRO A 193 -0.88 -13.53 12.50
CA PRO A 193 0.24 -13.60 11.55
C PRO A 193 0.15 -14.82 10.64
N THR A 194 0.27 -14.60 9.34
CA THR A 194 0.36 -15.66 8.34
C THR A 194 1.56 -15.41 7.43
N PRO A 195 2.29 -16.46 7.02
CA PRO A 195 3.43 -16.29 6.12
C PRO A 195 2.98 -15.88 4.72
N CYS A 196 3.92 -15.41 3.90
CA CYS A 196 3.68 -15.21 2.48
C CYS A 196 3.29 -16.52 1.77
N SER A 197 2.45 -16.41 0.75
CA SER A 197 2.02 -17.51 -0.10
C SER A 197 1.94 -17.06 -1.55
N SER A 198 2.48 -17.85 -2.48
CA SER A 198 2.31 -17.62 -3.92
C SER A 198 0.89 -17.90 -4.42
N ARG A 199 -0.01 -18.36 -3.54
CA ARG A 199 -1.38 -18.77 -3.83
C ARG A 199 -2.39 -17.97 -3.02
#